data_AF-A0A2L2T7D5-F1
#
_entry.id   AF-A0A2L2T7D5-F1
#
_cell.length_a   1.000
_cell.length_b   1.000
_cell.length_c   1.000
_cell.angle_alpha   90.00
_cell.angle_beta   90.00
_cell.angle_gamma   90.00
#
_symmetry.space_group_name_H-M   'P 1'
#
loop_
_entity.id
_entity.type
_entity.pdbx_description
1 polymer ?
#
loop_
_entity_poly.entity_id
_entity_poly.type
_entity_poly.pdbx_seq_one_letter_code
_entity_poly.pdbx_strand_id
1 'polypeptide(L)'
;MNTKTFFTALLGLASTASAFEFTGPKAEELDLSKNITITWKTGNASELKRWPEFDLEWYTRPDDLHSFSWDIKQRVNVSDGEYIFSPSDNTRYTLNQFADALASNKSFSFVAVFTDGDRKDPETANYTNIGSQKYKVTGLDKTSAGAAVAPMWGAFIGGLVAAGFMTL
;
A
#
# COMPACT_ATOMS: atom_id res chain seq x y z
N MET A 1 42.28 25.00 21.30
CA MET A 1 41.70 24.53 20.02
C MET A 1 40.67 23.46 20.39
N ASN A 2 39.38 23.82 20.40
CA ASN A 2 38.31 22.94 20.89
C ASN A 2 37.56 22.32 19.71
N THR A 3 37.79 21.03 19.47
CA THR A 3 37.10 20.27 18.43
C THR A 3 35.80 19.71 19.02
N LYS A 4 34.65 20.21 18.56
CA LYS A 4 33.34 19.62 18.88
C LYS A 4 33.05 18.50 17.89
N THR A 5 33.16 17.26 18.33
CA THR A 5 32.71 16.09 17.58
C THR A 5 31.19 16.02 17.66
N PHE A 6 30.51 16.31 16.56
CA PHE A 6 29.09 16.03 16.42
C PHE A 6 28.91 14.53 16.21
N PHE A 7 28.40 13.83 17.23
CA PHE A 7 27.87 12.50 17.06
C PHE A 7 26.55 12.61 16.31
N THR A 8 26.57 12.37 15.00
CA THR A 8 25.36 12.06 14.24
C THR A 8 24.87 10.71 14.72
N ALA A 9 23.90 10.72 15.65
CA ALA A 9 23.17 9.52 16.01
C ALA A 9 22.41 9.05 14.75
N LEU A 10 23.01 8.11 14.03
CA LEU A 10 22.33 7.33 13.01
C LEU A 10 21.22 6.57 13.76
N LEU A 11 19.98 7.05 13.63
CA LEU A 11 18.79 6.30 14.03
C LEU A 11 18.76 5.02 13.19
N GLY A 12 19.46 4.00 13.67
CA GLY A 12 19.29 2.64 13.20
C GLY A 12 17.87 2.25 13.53
N LEU A 13 16.98 2.35 12.53
CA LEU A 13 15.70 1.69 12.54
C LEU A 13 16.00 0.21 12.81
N ALA A 14 15.76 -0.24 14.04
CA ALA A 14 15.84 -1.62 14.40
C ALA A 14 14.91 -2.37 13.44
N SER A 15 15.50 -3.09 12.48
CA SER A 15 14.76 -3.94 11.57
C SER A 15 14.09 -5.01 12.42
N THR A 16 12.83 -4.80 12.78
CA THR A 16 11.95 -5.91 13.10
C THR A 16 12.08 -6.89 11.94
N ALA A 17 12.51 -8.12 12.21
CA ALA A 17 12.66 -9.16 11.21
C ALA A 17 11.28 -9.52 10.66
N SER A 18 10.75 -8.67 9.77
CA SER A 18 9.54 -8.96 9.02
C SER A 18 9.94 -9.74 7.78
N ALA A 19 9.19 -10.80 7.50
CA ALA A 19 9.32 -11.62 6.29
C ALA A 19 9.29 -10.79 4.99
N PHE A 20 8.63 -9.63 5.05
CA PHE A 20 8.46 -8.72 3.94
C PHE A 20 8.45 -7.27 4.45
N GLU A 21 9.05 -6.36 3.69
CA GLU A 21 9.01 -4.93 3.97
C GLU A 21 9.08 -4.15 2.65
N PHE A 22 8.15 -3.24 2.42
CA PHE A 22 8.26 -2.27 1.33
C PHE A 22 9.46 -1.34 1.57
N THR A 23 10.34 -1.23 0.58
CA THR A 23 11.54 -0.40 0.62
C THR A 23 11.45 0.83 -0.28
N GLY A 24 10.41 0.89 -1.11
CA GLY A 24 10.16 1.99 -2.01
C GLY A 24 8.70 2.00 -2.53
N PRO A 25 8.25 3.13 -3.11
CA PRO A 25 9.04 4.34 -3.41
C PRO A 25 9.55 5.10 -2.17
N LYS A 26 10.74 5.70 -2.27
CA LYS A 26 11.32 6.50 -1.16
C LYS A 26 10.86 7.96 -1.14
N ALA A 27 10.20 8.41 -2.20
CA ALA A 27 9.65 9.75 -2.29
C ALA A 27 8.51 9.94 -1.27
N GLU A 28 8.27 11.18 -0.85
CA GLU A 28 7.11 11.50 0.00
C GLU A 28 5.81 11.63 -0.81
N GLU A 29 5.92 11.84 -2.11
CA GLU A 29 4.83 12.10 -3.03
C GLU A 29 4.93 11.16 -4.23
N LEU A 30 3.79 10.68 -4.71
CA LEU A 30 3.67 9.85 -5.90
C LEU A 30 2.98 10.63 -7.01
N ASP A 31 3.61 10.67 -8.19
CA ASP A 31 3.03 11.23 -9.39
C ASP A 31 2.28 10.14 -10.16
N LEU A 32 0.95 10.10 -10.04
CA LEU A 32 0.12 9.08 -10.70
C LEU A 32 -0.01 9.30 -12.23
N SER A 33 0.60 10.34 -12.79
CA SER A 33 0.74 10.47 -14.25
C SER A 33 1.88 9.62 -14.83
N LYS A 34 2.72 9.04 -13.96
CA LYS A 34 3.94 8.31 -14.31
C LYS A 34 3.91 6.88 -13.79
N ASN A 35 4.83 6.08 -14.32
CA ASN A 35 5.14 4.78 -13.76
C ASN A 35 5.84 4.93 -12.40
N ILE A 36 5.47 4.06 -11.46
CA ILE A 36 5.97 4.06 -10.10
C ILE A 36 6.59 2.69 -9.83
N THR A 37 7.87 2.67 -9.50
CA THR A 37 8.57 1.43 -9.11
C THR A 37 8.35 1.18 -7.63
N ILE A 38 7.60 0.13 -7.33
CA ILE A 38 7.34 -0.37 -5.98
C ILE A 38 8.41 -1.42 -5.70
N THR A 39 9.13 -1.29 -4.59
CA THR A 39 10.20 -2.23 -4.23
C THR A 39 9.99 -2.76 -2.83
N TRP A 40 10.45 -3.97 -2.59
CA TRP A 40 10.43 -4.60 -1.28
C TRP A 40 11.69 -5.40 -1.04
N LYS A 41 11.92 -5.73 0.21
CA LYS A 41 12.92 -6.71 0.63
C LYS A 41 12.23 -7.82 1.38
N THR A 42 12.89 -8.95 1.38
CA THR A 42 12.40 -10.16 2.03
C THR A 42 13.29 -10.44 3.24
N GLY A 43 12.66 -10.90 4.31
CA GLY A 43 13.36 -11.38 5.50
C GLY A 43 14.05 -12.73 5.25
N ASN A 44 14.06 -13.58 6.27
CA ASN A 44 14.79 -14.85 6.23
C ASN A 44 14.14 -15.83 5.25
N ALA A 45 14.96 -16.66 4.58
CA ALA A 45 14.54 -17.61 3.55
C ALA A 45 13.48 -18.64 4.00
N SER A 46 13.35 -18.88 5.30
CA SER A 46 12.31 -19.75 5.88
C SER A 46 10.90 -19.14 5.80
N GLU A 47 10.78 -17.81 5.81
CA GLU A 47 9.49 -17.13 5.72
C GLU A 47 9.01 -16.99 4.27
N LEU A 48 9.95 -16.84 3.33
CA LEU A 48 9.68 -16.90 1.88
C LEU A 48 9.01 -18.20 1.44
N LYS A 49 9.31 -19.32 2.10
CA LYS A 49 8.66 -20.61 1.82
C LYS A 49 7.21 -20.65 2.28
N ARG A 50 6.85 -19.86 3.30
CA ARG A 50 5.46 -19.78 3.79
C ARG A 50 4.62 -18.89 2.87
N TRP A 51 5.21 -17.82 2.34
CA TRP A 51 4.51 -16.84 1.51
C TRP A 51 5.32 -16.48 0.26
N PRO A 52 5.32 -17.35 -0.77
CA PRO A 52 6.08 -17.09 -1.99
C PRO A 52 5.44 -16.03 -2.89
N GLU A 53 4.14 -15.75 -2.70
CA GLU A 53 3.36 -14.84 -3.53
C GLU A 53 2.44 -13.96 -2.68
N PHE A 54 2.11 -12.77 -3.20
CA PHE A 54 1.12 -11.86 -2.62
C PHE A 54 0.30 -11.17 -3.71
N ASP A 55 -0.85 -10.64 -3.35
CA ASP A 55 -1.59 -9.71 -4.20
C ASP A 55 -1.18 -8.28 -3.82
N LEU A 56 -0.83 -7.49 -4.82
CA LEU A 56 -0.41 -6.09 -4.66
C LEU A 56 -1.60 -5.19 -4.97
N GLU A 57 -1.92 -4.31 -4.03
CA GLU A 57 -3.00 -3.33 -4.13
C GLU A 57 -2.47 -1.92 -3.86
N TRP A 58 -3.24 -0.90 -4.26
CA TRP A 58 -3.16 0.42 -3.64
C TRP A 58 -4.40 0.68 -2.81
N TYR A 59 -4.22 1.44 -1.73
CA TYR A 59 -5.28 1.89 -0.83
C TYR A 59 -5.16 3.39 -0.59
N THR A 60 -6.30 4.08 -0.45
CA THR A 60 -6.32 5.45 0.06
C THR A 60 -7.60 5.77 0.81
N ARG A 61 -7.48 6.73 1.75
CA ARG A 61 -8.59 7.37 2.45
C ARG A 61 -8.42 8.89 2.32
N PRO A 62 -8.93 9.50 1.23
CA PRO A 62 -8.72 10.93 0.97
C PRO A 62 -9.37 11.83 2.02
N ASP A 63 -10.51 11.39 2.57
CA ASP A 63 -11.26 12.06 3.62
C ASP A 63 -11.90 11.03 4.57
N ASP A 64 -12.65 11.50 5.57
CA ASP A 64 -13.26 10.63 6.57
C ASP A 64 -14.42 9.77 6.05
N LEU A 65 -15.03 10.13 4.93
CA LEU A 65 -16.21 9.49 4.37
C LEU A 65 -15.88 8.48 3.26
N HIS A 66 -14.73 8.61 2.62
CA HIS A 66 -14.38 7.79 1.45
C HIS A 66 -13.11 6.98 1.68
N SER A 67 -13.14 5.71 1.31
CA SER A 67 -11.98 4.82 1.26
C SER A 67 -12.01 4.02 -0.02
N PHE A 68 -10.87 3.89 -0.67
CA PHE A 68 -10.73 3.21 -1.95
C PHE A 68 -9.56 2.23 -1.88
N SER A 69 -9.74 1.04 -2.46
CA SER A 69 -8.67 0.09 -2.73
C SER A 69 -8.83 -0.45 -4.14
N TRP A 70 -7.73 -0.86 -4.78
CA TRP A 70 -7.80 -1.57 -6.04
C TRP A 70 -6.58 -2.48 -6.25
N ASP A 71 -6.85 -3.66 -6.81
CA ASP A 71 -5.84 -4.62 -7.22
C ASP A 71 -4.94 -4.03 -8.31
N ILE A 72 -3.63 -4.00 -8.04
CA ILE A 72 -2.60 -3.69 -9.03
C ILE A 72 -2.22 -4.97 -9.78
N LYS A 73 -1.90 -6.03 -9.02
CA LYS A 73 -1.44 -7.30 -9.58
C LYS A 73 -1.65 -8.43 -8.59
N GLN A 74 -2.23 -9.52 -9.06
CA GLN A 74 -2.36 -10.75 -8.27
C GLN A 74 -1.15 -11.66 -8.46
N ARG A 75 -0.82 -12.43 -7.42
CA ARG A 75 0.26 -13.43 -7.40
C ARG A 75 1.61 -12.87 -7.82
N VAL A 76 1.97 -11.71 -7.28
CA VAL A 76 3.32 -11.15 -7.39
C VAL A 76 4.27 -12.06 -6.64
N ASN A 77 5.34 -12.51 -7.31
CA ASN A 77 6.33 -13.35 -6.66
C ASN A 77 7.19 -12.48 -5.74
N VAL A 78 7.27 -12.88 -4.47
CA VAL A 78 8.03 -12.13 -3.47
C VAL A 78 9.52 -12.03 -3.83
N SER A 79 10.06 -13.02 -4.54
CA SER A 79 11.45 -13.03 -4.99
C SER A 79 11.77 -12.03 -6.11
N ASP A 80 10.77 -11.46 -6.78
CA ASP A 80 10.99 -10.44 -7.83
C ASP A 80 11.58 -9.15 -7.25
N GLY A 81 11.28 -8.83 -5.98
CA GLY A 81 11.81 -7.67 -5.25
C GLY A 81 11.27 -6.31 -5.70
N GLU A 82 10.65 -6.24 -6.88
CA GLU A 82 10.07 -5.02 -7.43
C GLU A 82 8.89 -5.26 -8.37
N TYR A 83 8.07 -4.23 -8.54
CA TYR A 83 6.99 -4.17 -9.51
C TYR A 83 6.84 -2.73 -10.06
N ILE A 84 6.68 -2.59 -11.37
CA ILE A 84 6.41 -1.29 -11.99
C ILE A 84 4.89 -1.09 -12.10
N PHE A 85 4.35 -0.26 -11.21
CA PHE A 85 2.96 0.16 -11.26
C PHE A 85 2.77 1.27 -12.30
N SER A 86 1.87 1.03 -13.25
CA SER A 86 1.41 2.03 -14.20
C SER A 86 -0.06 2.35 -13.88
N PRO A 87 -0.36 3.50 -13.25
CA PRO A 87 -1.73 3.85 -12.88
C PRO A 87 -2.67 3.81 -14.09
N SER A 88 -3.77 3.08 -13.96
CA SER A 88 -4.78 2.99 -15.03
C SER A 88 -5.60 4.28 -15.15
N ASP A 89 -6.23 4.48 -16.30
CA ASP A 89 -7.20 5.58 -16.47
C ASP A 89 -8.32 5.51 -15.44
N ASN A 90 -8.78 4.31 -15.09
CA ASN A 90 -9.79 4.13 -14.06
C ASN A 90 -9.28 4.57 -12.68
N THR A 91 -8.06 4.17 -12.29
CA THR A 91 -7.43 4.62 -11.05
C THR A 91 -7.35 6.14 -10.99
N ARG A 92 -6.88 6.79 -12.06
CA ARG A 92 -6.79 8.25 -12.11
C ARG A 92 -8.17 8.90 -12.05
N TYR A 93 -9.13 8.41 -12.84
CA TYR A 93 -10.49 8.92 -12.87
C TYR A 93 -11.18 8.84 -11.49
N THR A 94 -11.10 7.70 -10.80
CA THR A 94 -11.67 7.52 -9.46
C THR A 94 -11.07 8.50 -8.45
N LEU A 95 -9.77 8.78 -8.54
CA LEU A 95 -9.03 9.61 -7.59
C LEU A 95 -9.05 11.11 -7.93
N ASN A 96 -9.30 11.49 -9.18
CA ASN A 96 -9.29 12.88 -9.65
C ASN A 96 -10.22 13.80 -8.84
N GLN A 97 -11.39 13.32 -8.44
CA GLN A 97 -12.33 14.08 -7.62
C GLN A 97 -11.80 14.42 -6.21
N PHE A 98 -10.74 13.73 -5.77
CA PHE A 98 -10.08 13.94 -4.48
C PHE A 98 -8.65 14.51 -4.62
N ALA A 99 -8.29 15.03 -5.81
CA ALA A 99 -6.92 15.44 -6.11
C ALA A 99 -6.33 16.40 -5.05
N ASP A 100 -7.09 17.39 -4.59
CA ASP A 100 -6.64 18.36 -3.59
C ASP A 100 -6.42 17.73 -2.20
N ALA A 101 -7.31 16.81 -1.80
CA ALA A 101 -7.18 16.08 -0.54
C ALA A 101 -5.97 15.14 -0.57
N LEU A 102 -5.76 14.43 -1.68
CA LEU A 102 -4.64 13.50 -1.83
C LEU A 102 -3.29 14.21 -2.00
N ALA A 103 -3.27 15.43 -2.56
CA ALA A 103 -2.06 16.25 -2.66
C ALA A 103 -1.65 16.86 -1.31
N SER A 104 -2.60 17.12 -0.41
CA SER A 104 -2.34 17.71 0.90
C SER A 104 -2.09 16.66 2.00
N ASN A 105 -2.76 15.50 1.92
CA ASN A 105 -2.74 14.47 2.96
C ASN A 105 -1.92 13.23 2.54
N LYS A 106 -1.07 12.73 3.44
CA LYS A 106 -0.39 11.43 3.28
C LYS A 106 -1.36 10.29 3.56
N SER A 107 -2.20 9.93 2.60
CA SER A 107 -3.24 8.89 2.77
C SER A 107 -3.18 7.75 1.77
N PHE A 108 -2.38 7.85 0.69
CA PHE A 108 -2.23 6.79 -0.29
C PHE A 108 -1.11 5.81 0.11
N SER A 109 -1.31 4.51 -0.03
CA SER A 109 -0.30 3.49 0.28
C SER A 109 -0.43 2.28 -0.64
N PHE A 110 0.68 1.56 -0.84
CA PHE A 110 0.66 0.22 -1.41
C PHE A 110 0.43 -0.81 -0.31
N VAL A 111 -0.25 -1.90 -0.64
CA VAL A 111 -0.57 -2.98 0.30
C VAL A 111 -0.22 -4.31 -0.35
N ALA A 112 0.54 -5.13 0.37
CA ALA A 112 0.78 -6.52 0.04
C ALA A 112 -0.19 -7.39 0.84
N VAL A 113 -1.02 -8.14 0.14
CA VAL A 113 -2.03 -9.05 0.71
C VAL A 113 -1.56 -10.48 0.54
N PHE A 114 -1.14 -11.08 1.64
CA PHE A 114 -0.76 -12.49 1.72
C PHE A 114 -1.97 -13.33 2.11
N THR A 115 -2.12 -14.49 1.49
CA THR A 115 -3.14 -15.46 1.87
C THR A 115 -2.47 -16.75 2.33
N ASP A 116 -2.85 -17.21 3.51
CA ASP A 116 -2.54 -18.55 4.02
C ASP A 116 -3.84 -19.39 3.95
N GLY A 117 -3.76 -20.63 3.47
CA GLY A 117 -4.92 -21.48 3.17
C GLY A 117 -5.41 -21.43 1.71
N ASP A 118 -6.56 -22.04 1.42
CA ASP A 118 -7.13 -22.03 0.07
C ASP A 118 -7.82 -20.70 -0.21
N ARG A 119 -7.25 -19.91 -1.13
CA ARG A 119 -7.84 -18.63 -1.60
C ARG A 119 -9.27 -18.76 -2.14
N LYS A 120 -9.70 -19.96 -2.56
CA LYS A 120 -11.06 -20.21 -3.06
C LYS A 120 -12.06 -20.51 -1.96
N ASP A 121 -11.59 -20.82 -0.76
CA ASP A 121 -12.42 -21.10 0.40
C ASP A 121 -12.23 -20.00 1.45
N PRO A 122 -13.11 -18.99 1.49
CA PRO A 122 -12.99 -17.87 2.42
C PRO A 122 -13.12 -18.29 3.89
N GLU A 123 -13.62 -19.48 4.20
CA GLU A 123 -13.69 -19.98 5.59
C GLU A 123 -12.32 -20.46 6.10
N THR A 124 -11.39 -20.79 5.20
CA THR A 124 -10.05 -21.27 5.53
C THR A 124 -8.94 -20.26 5.22
N ALA A 125 -9.25 -19.26 4.39
CA ALA A 125 -8.32 -18.22 3.98
C ALA A 125 -8.04 -17.23 5.12
N ASN A 126 -6.78 -17.18 5.56
CA ASN A 126 -6.29 -16.15 6.48
C ASN A 126 -5.51 -15.10 5.69
N TYR A 127 -5.86 -13.83 5.89
CA TYR A 127 -5.26 -12.71 5.18
C TYR A 127 -4.30 -11.95 6.09
N THR A 128 -3.10 -11.69 5.59
CA THR A 128 -2.12 -10.82 6.24
C THR A 128 -1.80 -9.65 5.33
N ASN A 129 -2.09 -8.44 5.80
CA ASN A 129 -1.88 -7.22 5.04
C ASN A 129 -0.66 -6.48 5.57
N ILE A 130 0.30 -6.19 4.69
CA ILE A 130 1.47 -5.36 5.00
C ILE A 130 1.35 -4.09 4.16
N GLY A 131 1.32 -2.93 4.80
CA GLY A 131 1.24 -1.64 4.12
C GLY A 131 2.63 -1.02 3.92
N SER A 132 2.81 -0.28 2.83
CA SER A 132 3.94 0.64 2.69
C SER A 132 3.77 1.85 3.61
N GLN A 133 4.77 2.73 3.63
CA GLN A 133 4.53 4.10 4.10
C GLN A 133 3.40 4.77 3.30
N LYS A 134 2.85 5.85 3.85
CA LYS A 134 1.81 6.66 3.19
C LYS A 134 2.42 7.82 2.43
N TYR A 135 1.84 8.10 1.27
CA TYR A 135 2.28 9.11 0.32
C TYR A 135 1.20 10.15 0.09
N LYS A 136 1.64 11.35 -0.27
CA LYS A 136 0.79 12.30 -1.00
C LYS A 136 0.73 11.89 -2.47
N VAL A 137 -0.28 12.37 -3.19
CA VAL A 137 -0.45 12.10 -4.60
C VAL A 137 -0.51 13.39 -5.41
N THR A 138 0.22 13.39 -6.52
CA THR A 138 0.18 14.43 -7.56
C THR A 138 -0.08 13.77 -8.93
N GLY A 139 -0.17 14.57 -10.00
CA GLY A 139 -0.40 14.05 -11.36
C GLY A 139 -1.83 13.57 -11.62
N LEU A 140 -2.78 13.98 -10.78
CA LEU A 140 -4.22 13.82 -11.01
C LEU A 140 -4.77 15.12 -11.61
N ASP A 141 -5.65 14.99 -12.60
CA ASP A 141 -6.32 16.14 -13.21
C ASP A 141 -7.51 16.55 -12.34
N LYS A 142 -7.63 17.85 -12.07
CA LYS A 142 -8.82 18.37 -11.37
C LYS A 142 -10.02 18.34 -12.31
N THR A 143 -10.74 17.23 -12.33
CA THR A 143 -12.09 17.20 -12.91
C THR A 143 -13.08 17.73 -11.88
N SER A 144 -13.80 18.80 -12.22
CA SER A 144 -15.02 19.20 -11.50
C SER A 144 -15.99 18.01 -11.49
N ALA A 145 -16.53 17.70 -10.31
CA ALA A 145 -17.51 16.63 -10.11
C ALA A 145 -18.74 16.85 -11.00
N GLY A 146 -18.71 16.30 -12.22
CA GLY A 146 -19.75 16.40 -13.22
C GLY A 146 -20.10 15.01 -13.73
N ALA A 147 -21.33 14.60 -13.44
CA ALA A 147 -21.95 13.30 -13.71
C ALA A 147 -21.36 12.12 -12.91
N ALA A 148 -22.04 11.79 -11.81
CA ALA A 148 -21.92 10.53 -11.12
C ALA A 148 -22.21 9.38 -12.10
N VAL A 149 -21.17 8.71 -12.60
CA VAL A 149 -21.29 7.34 -13.07
C VAL A 149 -21.38 6.47 -11.83
N ALA A 150 -22.49 5.72 -11.71
CA ALA A 150 -22.75 4.88 -10.56
C ALA A 150 -21.56 3.94 -10.30
N PRO A 151 -21.00 3.89 -9.07
CA PRO A 151 -19.97 2.92 -8.75
C PRO A 151 -20.57 1.52 -8.91
N MET A 152 -20.02 0.72 -9.82
CA MET A 152 -20.28 -0.71 -9.89
C MET A 152 -19.66 -1.32 -8.64
N TRP A 153 -20.48 -1.46 -7.58
CA TRP A 153 -20.14 -2.19 -6.37
C TRP A 153 -19.91 -3.67 -6.74
N GLY A 154 -18.66 -4.02 -7.03
CA GLY A 154 -18.16 -5.37 -6.84
C GLY A 154 -17.80 -5.52 -5.36
N ALA A 155 -18.56 -6.32 -4.63
CA ALA A 155 -18.37 -6.56 -3.22
C ALA A 155 -16.95 -7.05 -2.92
N PHE A 156 -16.12 -6.19 -2.31
CA PHE A 156 -14.94 -6.64 -1.58
C PHE A 156 -15.37 -6.91 -0.14
N ILE A 157 -15.63 -8.18 0.18
CA ILE A 157 -15.67 -8.65 1.56
C ILE A 157 -14.21 -8.69 2.04
N GLY A 158 -13.67 -7.52 2.38
CA GLY A 158 -12.40 -7.38 3.08
C GLY A 158 -12.69 -7.28 4.57
N GLY A 159 -12.53 -8.38 5.29
CA GLY A 159 -12.76 -8.46 6.73
C GLY A 159 -11.91 -7.46 7.51
N LEU A 160 -12.52 -6.35 7.92
CA LEU A 160 -11.99 -5.51 8.99
C LEU A 160 -12.34 -6.19 10.32
N VAL A 161 -11.55 -7.18 10.75
CA VAL A 161 -11.63 -7.66 12.14
C VAL A 161 -10.88 -6.67 13.00
N ALA A 162 -11.60 -5.68 13.52
CA ALA A 162 -11.15 -4.88 14.64
C ALA A 162 -11.03 -5.81 15.85
N ALA A 163 -9.83 -6.30 16.15
CA ALA A 163 -9.53 -6.93 17.44
C ALA A 163 -9.60 -5.84 18.53
N GLY A 164 -10.82 -5.62 19.04
CA GLY A 164 -11.07 -4.83 20.23
C GLY A 164 -10.52 -5.55 21.46
N PHE A 165 -9.63 -4.86 22.16
CA PHE A 165 -9.15 -5.15 23.50
C PHE A 165 -10.25 -5.69 24.43
N MET A 166 -9.99 -6.85 25.03
CA MET A 166 -10.47 -7.17 26.37
C MET A 166 -9.37 -7.90 27.13
N THR A 167 -8.77 -7.21 28.10
CA THR A 167 -8.12 -7.84 29.24
C THR A 167 -8.52 -7.07 30.49
N LEU A 168 -9.32 -7.79 31.29
CA LEU A 168 -9.61 -7.70 32.74
C LEU A 168 -10.32 -6.44 33.27
#